data_AF-A0A6J6VR56-F1
#
_entry.id   AF-A0A6J6VR56-F1
#
_cell.length_a   1.000
_cell.length_b   1.000
_cell.length_c   1.000
_cell.angle_alpha   90.00
_cell.angle_beta   90.00
_cell.angle_gamma   90.00
#
_symmetry.space_group_name_H-M   'P 1'
#
loop_
_entity.id
_entity.type
_entity.pdbx_description
1 polymer ?
#
loop_
_entity_poly.entity_id
_entity_poly.type
_entity_poly.pdbx_seq_one_letter_code
_entity_poly.pdbx_strand_id
1 'polypeptide(L)'
;MSVLEPASTRTVADIDGLDLEHALTGLHELLVMSLTMLQRHDVDGVIDVLARRVESATGCTLVHVDFQRHQEWTTLLPGEPTRPAEPIPPTGERVFVQDHGDSWTSTTSVTVANGVPGQLVLRSSTRPDPEQLFVIERLGDLLGMALADAQVHERHRRRAHELYAANNEMARTVAALQHREAVLQEFARLSTTGTELD
;
A
#
# COMPACT_ATOMS: atom_id res chain seq x y z
N MET A 1 -42.14 2.72 48.23
CA MET A 1 -42.41 2.14 46.90
C MET A 1 -42.63 3.32 45.94
N SER A 2 -41.54 3.89 45.40
CA SER A 2 -41.60 4.98 44.42
C SER A 2 -41.33 4.43 43.04
N VAL A 3 -42.23 4.78 42.13
CA VAL A 3 -42.34 4.33 40.74
C VAL A 3 -41.23 4.97 39.89
N LEU A 4 -40.70 4.19 38.93
CA LEU A 4 -39.78 4.60 37.88
C LEU A 4 -40.37 5.69 36.97
N GLU A 5 -39.56 6.68 36.61
CA GLU A 5 -39.59 7.30 35.27
C GLU A 5 -38.18 7.21 34.66
N PRO A 6 -38.01 6.59 33.48
CA PRO A 6 -36.79 6.69 32.69
C PRO A 6 -36.98 7.65 31.49
N ALA A 7 -35.83 7.98 30.88
CA ALA A 7 -35.65 8.66 29.59
C ALA A 7 -35.68 10.19 29.61
N SER A 8 -34.55 10.80 30.01
CA SER A 8 -34.09 12.01 29.31
C SER A 8 -33.54 11.57 27.97
N THR A 9 -34.39 11.66 26.96
CA THR A 9 -34.05 11.53 25.54
C THR A 9 -32.93 12.52 25.23
N ARG A 10 -31.74 11.98 24.95
CA ARG A 10 -30.60 12.70 24.40
C ARG A 10 -31.05 13.31 23.08
N THR A 11 -31.36 14.60 23.09
CA THR A 11 -31.59 15.38 21.87
C THR A 11 -30.37 15.24 20.99
N VAL A 12 -30.57 14.61 19.83
CA VAL A 12 -29.64 14.61 18.70
C VAL A 12 -29.52 16.07 18.28
N ALA A 13 -28.43 16.70 18.71
CA ALA A 13 -28.09 18.06 18.32
C ALA A 13 -27.65 18.08 16.85
N ASP A 14 -28.30 18.94 16.07
CA ASP A 14 -27.91 19.55 14.80
C ASP A 14 -27.07 18.73 13.81
N ILE A 15 -27.76 18.23 12.78
CA ILE A 15 -27.17 17.86 11.47
C ILE A 15 -27.25 19.06 10.49
N ASP A 16 -27.69 20.23 10.95
CA ASP A 16 -27.98 21.42 10.10
C ASP A 16 -26.76 22.27 9.72
N GLY A 17 -25.53 21.78 9.97
CA GLY A 17 -24.30 22.53 9.71
C GLY A 17 -23.18 21.73 9.05
N LEU A 18 -23.48 20.57 8.45
CA LEU A 18 -22.52 19.89 7.57
C LEU A 18 -22.45 20.70 6.27
N ASP A 19 -21.25 21.15 5.91
CA ASP A 19 -21.00 21.73 4.59
C ASP A 19 -21.04 20.58 3.58
N LEU A 20 -22.26 20.22 3.19
CA LEU A 20 -22.55 19.05 2.36
C LEU A 20 -21.72 19.06 1.06
N GLU A 21 -21.40 20.23 0.52
CA GLU A 21 -20.55 20.36 -0.66
C GLU A 21 -19.09 19.96 -0.36
N HIS A 22 -18.57 20.33 0.81
CA HIS A 22 -17.24 19.92 1.26
C HIS A 22 -17.17 18.41 1.49
N ALA A 23 -18.15 17.85 2.23
CA ALA A 23 -18.26 16.41 2.47
C ALA A 23 -18.33 15.59 1.16
N LEU A 24 -19.16 16.03 0.22
CA LEU A 24 -19.32 15.36 -1.08
C LEU A 24 -18.05 15.45 -1.93
N THR A 25 -17.34 16.58 -1.87
CA THR A 25 -16.07 16.75 -2.59
C THR A 25 -15.00 15.81 -2.05
N GLY A 26 -14.84 15.74 -0.72
CA GLY A 26 -13.88 14.82 -0.09
C GLY A 26 -14.18 13.34 -0.40
N LEU A 27 -15.45 12.95 -0.36
CA LEU A 27 -15.89 11.61 -0.75
C LEU A 27 -15.68 11.31 -2.23
N HIS A 28 -15.95 12.28 -3.11
CA HIS A 28 -15.72 12.14 -4.55
C HIS A 28 -14.24 11.92 -4.84
N GLU A 29 -13.36 12.72 -4.23
CA GLU A 29 -11.90 12.54 -4.39
C GLU A 29 -11.42 11.22 -3.82
N LEU A 30 -11.94 10.76 -2.68
CA LEU A 30 -11.65 9.41 -2.15
C LEU A 30 -12.05 8.31 -3.14
N LEU A 31 -13.21 8.43 -3.77
CA LEU A 31 -13.66 7.46 -4.78
C LEU A 31 -12.73 7.45 -6.00
N VAL A 32 -12.38 8.62 -6.53
CA VAL A 32 -11.45 8.75 -7.65
C VAL A 32 -10.06 8.21 -7.29
N MET A 33 -9.55 8.52 -6.10
CA MET A 33 -8.31 7.96 -5.58
C MET A 33 -8.41 6.44 -5.46
N SER A 34 -9.51 5.89 -4.95
CA SER A 34 -9.65 4.45 -4.79
C SER A 34 -9.55 3.70 -6.12
N LEU A 35 -10.25 4.20 -7.14
CA LEU A 35 -10.23 3.60 -8.47
C LEU A 35 -8.84 3.71 -9.11
N THR A 36 -8.17 4.85 -8.94
CA THR A 36 -6.85 5.10 -9.55
C THR A 36 -5.70 4.40 -8.80
N MET A 37 -5.80 4.21 -7.48
CA MET A 37 -4.84 3.45 -6.68
C MET A 37 -4.97 1.94 -6.95
N LEU A 38 -6.19 1.40 -6.98
CA LEU A 38 -6.42 -0.03 -7.22
C LEU A 38 -6.06 -0.47 -8.64
N GLN A 39 -5.93 0.46 -9.59
CA GLN A 39 -5.41 0.19 -10.93
C GLN A 39 -3.87 0.12 -10.99
N ARG A 40 -3.16 0.42 -9.90
CA ARG A 40 -1.70 0.34 -9.84
C ARG A 40 -1.28 -1.05 -9.39
N HIS A 41 -0.20 -1.55 -9.99
CA HIS A 41 0.34 -2.87 -9.69
C HIS A 41 1.72 -2.83 -9.01
N ASP A 42 2.18 -1.62 -8.68
CA ASP A 42 3.42 -1.32 -7.99
C ASP A 42 3.17 -0.25 -6.91
N VAL A 43 3.97 -0.33 -5.84
CA VAL A 43 3.85 0.54 -4.66
C VAL A 43 4.08 2.01 -5.03
N ASP A 44 5.06 2.25 -5.88
CA ASP A 44 5.48 3.60 -6.24
C ASP A 44 4.33 4.34 -6.95
N GLY A 45 3.63 3.68 -7.87
CA GLY A 45 2.43 4.18 -8.53
C GLY A 45 1.26 4.50 -7.59
N VAL A 46 1.05 3.71 -6.53
CA VAL A 46 0.01 3.99 -5.50
C VAL A 46 0.33 5.27 -4.75
N ILE A 47 1.58 5.41 -4.30
CA ILE A 47 2.04 6.58 -3.54
C ILE A 47 2.02 7.84 -4.41
N ASP A 48 2.37 7.71 -5.68
CA ASP A 48 2.28 8.76 -6.68
C ASP A 48 0.85 9.32 -6.83
N VAL A 49 -0.16 8.45 -6.78
CA VAL A 49 -1.57 8.86 -6.79
C VAL A 49 -1.93 9.59 -5.50
N LEU A 50 -1.51 9.06 -4.34
CA LEU A 50 -1.72 9.70 -3.04
C LEU A 50 -1.15 11.12 -3.02
N ALA A 51 0.14 11.25 -3.33
CA ALA A 51 0.87 12.53 -3.25
C ALA A 51 0.24 13.62 -4.11
N ARG A 52 -0.35 13.27 -5.26
CA ARG A 52 -1.01 14.23 -6.17
C ARG A 52 -2.41 14.65 -5.75
N ARG A 53 -3.10 13.88 -4.91
CA ARG A 53 -4.55 14.05 -4.66
C ARG A 53 -4.92 14.22 -3.19
N VAL A 54 -4.04 13.85 -2.27
CA VAL A 54 -4.26 13.91 -0.83
C VAL A 54 -4.70 15.30 -0.35
N GLU A 55 -4.08 16.36 -0.85
CA GLU A 55 -4.44 17.74 -0.48
C GLU A 55 -5.83 18.12 -0.97
N SER A 56 -6.19 17.73 -2.20
CA SER A 56 -7.55 17.96 -2.72
C SER A 56 -8.61 17.15 -1.98
N ALA A 57 -8.26 15.94 -1.54
CA ALA A 57 -9.20 15.05 -0.85
C ALA A 57 -9.41 15.46 0.62
N THR A 58 -8.35 15.87 1.30
CA THR A 58 -8.34 16.04 2.78
C THR A 58 -8.17 17.49 3.23
N GLY A 59 -7.82 18.42 2.33
CA GLY A 59 -7.36 19.77 2.71
C GLY A 59 -6.00 19.79 3.43
N CYS A 60 -5.32 18.64 3.54
CA CYS A 60 -4.06 18.49 4.27
C CYS A 60 -2.92 18.11 3.33
N THR A 61 -1.73 18.66 3.59
CA THR A 61 -0.51 18.30 2.86
C THR A 61 0.05 16.98 3.40
N LEU A 62 0.48 16.09 2.52
CA LEU A 62 1.20 14.88 2.93
C LEU A 62 2.53 15.25 3.61
N VAL A 63 2.86 14.58 4.72
CA VAL A 63 4.15 14.71 5.41
C VAL A 63 4.98 13.46 5.19
N HIS A 64 4.43 12.28 5.45
CA HIS A 64 5.05 11.01 5.07
C HIS A 64 4.06 9.86 5.13
N VAL A 65 4.48 8.75 4.53
CA VAL A 65 3.88 7.43 4.71
C VAL A 65 4.95 6.47 5.19
N ASP A 66 4.72 5.84 6.33
CA ASP A 66 5.50 4.72 6.84
C ASP A 66 4.76 3.42 6.59
N PHE A 67 5.43 2.43 6.02
CA PHE A 67 4.87 1.09 5.83
C PHE A 67 5.98 0.06 5.63
N GLN A 68 5.63 -1.21 5.79
CA GLN A 68 6.57 -2.30 5.54
C GLN A 68 6.51 -2.72 4.06
N ARG A 69 7.65 -2.69 3.35
CA ARG A 69 7.84 -3.21 1.97
C ARG A 69 8.93 -4.28 2.02
N HIS A 70 8.63 -5.49 1.54
CA HIS A 70 9.60 -6.61 1.55
C HIS A 70 10.25 -6.91 2.92
N GLN A 71 9.49 -6.80 4.01
CA GLN A 71 9.94 -6.96 5.40
C GLN A 71 10.78 -5.81 5.96
N GLU A 72 11.06 -4.77 5.18
CA GLU A 72 11.80 -3.57 5.61
C GLU A 72 10.85 -2.38 5.80
N TRP A 73 11.10 -1.57 6.83
CA TRP A 73 10.37 -0.32 7.03
C TRP A 73 10.80 0.70 5.98
N THR A 74 9.81 1.25 5.27
CA THR A 74 9.99 2.27 4.26
C THR A 74 9.23 3.52 4.69
N THR A 75 9.93 4.66 4.69
CA THR A 75 9.35 5.99 4.87
C THR A 75 9.38 6.71 3.53
N LEU A 76 8.23 7.17 3.05
CA LEU A 76 8.11 7.99 1.84
C LEU A 76 7.69 9.40 2.22
N LEU A 77 8.58 10.36 2.03
CA LEU A 77 8.37 11.79 2.27
C LEU A 77 8.04 12.49 0.93
N PRO A 78 7.09 13.44 0.89
CA PRO A 78 7.06 14.46 -0.15
C PRO A 78 7.97 15.62 0.30
N GLY A 79 9.21 15.68 -0.22
CA GLY A 79 10.13 16.79 0.10
C GLY A 79 10.72 16.75 1.53
N GLU A 80 11.54 17.76 1.86
CA GLU A 80 12.54 17.75 2.96
C GLU A 80 12.07 17.16 4.31
N PRO A 81 12.95 16.42 5.00
CA PRO A 81 12.60 15.64 6.19
C PRO A 81 12.21 16.55 7.35
N THR A 82 10.93 16.53 7.72
CA THR A 82 10.49 16.97 9.04
C THR A 82 10.55 15.76 9.98
N ARG A 83 10.86 15.99 11.26
CA ARG A 83 11.12 14.98 12.32
C ARG A 83 10.20 13.74 12.24
N PRO A 84 10.68 12.55 12.66
CA PRO A 84 9.86 11.34 12.72
C PRO A 84 8.57 11.59 13.52
N ALA A 85 7.44 11.14 13.00
CA ALA A 85 6.20 11.18 13.76
C ALA A 85 6.30 10.27 14.99
N GLU A 86 5.76 10.73 16.11
CA GLU A 86 5.59 9.89 17.29
C GLU A 86 4.57 8.77 16.98
N PRO A 87 4.77 7.55 17.52
CA PRO A 87 3.84 6.45 17.29
C PRO A 87 2.41 6.84 17.71
N ILE A 88 1.41 6.43 16.92
CA ILE A 88 0.00 6.60 17.29
C ILE A 88 -0.21 6.03 18.70
N PRO A 89 -0.61 6.87 19.69
CA PRO A 89 -0.86 6.38 21.03
C PRO A 89 -2.04 5.40 21.01
N PRO A 90 -2.05 4.38 21.88
CA PRO A 90 -3.11 3.37 21.93
C PRO A 90 -4.37 3.93 22.61
N THR A 91 -4.92 5.01 22.07
CA THR A 91 -6.05 5.78 22.64
C THR A 91 -7.40 5.34 22.09
N GLY A 92 -7.42 4.44 21.09
CA GLY A 92 -8.64 4.01 20.39
C GLY A 92 -9.14 5.00 19.32
N GLU A 93 -8.53 6.18 19.23
CA GLU A 93 -8.75 7.13 18.13
C GLU A 93 -8.17 6.57 16.83
N ARG A 94 -8.96 6.60 15.76
CA ARG A 94 -8.55 6.14 14.42
C ARG A 94 -7.68 7.17 13.67
N VAL A 95 -7.77 8.43 14.07
CA VAL A 95 -6.91 9.53 13.62
C VAL A 95 -6.45 10.29 14.85
N PHE A 96 -5.15 10.34 15.06
CA PHE A 96 -4.52 11.11 16.14
C PHE A 96 -4.18 12.51 15.63
N VAL A 97 -4.62 13.55 16.34
CA VAL A 97 -4.46 14.95 15.95
C VAL A 97 -3.58 15.68 16.96
N GLN A 98 -2.48 16.26 16.50
CA GLN A 98 -1.50 16.97 17.33
C GLN A 98 -1.40 18.45 16.91
N ASP A 99 -1.40 19.34 17.91
CA ASP A 99 -1.21 20.78 17.75
C ASP A 99 0.28 21.14 17.90
N HIS A 100 0.82 21.91 16.95
CA HIS A 100 2.18 22.43 16.96
C HIS A 100 2.24 23.96 17.13
N GLY A 101 1.09 24.60 17.39
CA GLY A 101 0.95 26.04 17.58
C GLY A 101 0.68 26.80 16.28
N ASP A 102 1.46 26.54 15.23
CA ASP A 102 1.29 27.15 13.89
C ASP A 102 0.68 26.19 12.86
N SER A 103 0.58 24.91 13.21
CA SER A 103 0.17 23.83 12.33
C SER A 103 -0.38 22.65 13.12
N TRP A 104 -1.10 21.78 12.43
CA TRP A 104 -1.72 20.58 12.99
C TRP A 104 -1.23 19.37 12.21
N THR A 105 -0.93 18.28 12.91
CA THR A 105 -0.59 17.00 12.31
C THR A 105 -1.70 16.00 12.58
N SER A 106 -2.12 15.28 11.54
CA SER A 106 -3.08 14.18 11.63
C SER A 106 -2.41 12.88 11.22
N THR A 107 -2.42 11.91 12.12
CA THR A 107 -1.80 10.60 11.90
C THR A 107 -2.86 9.51 11.92
N THR A 108 -2.92 8.69 10.89
CA THR A 108 -3.81 7.52 10.84
C THR A 108 -3.03 6.25 10.48
N SER A 109 -3.58 5.11 10.86
CA SER A 109 -2.99 3.80 10.63
C SER A 109 -3.13 3.38 9.16
N VAL A 110 -2.06 2.85 8.58
CA VAL A 110 -2.04 2.23 7.26
C VAL A 110 -1.93 0.72 7.46
N THR A 111 -3.07 0.04 7.47
CA THR A 111 -3.08 -1.41 7.76
C THR A 111 -2.66 -2.19 6.51
N VAL A 112 -1.49 -2.81 6.57
CA VAL A 112 -1.01 -3.71 5.50
C VAL A 112 -1.31 -5.16 5.90
N ALA A 113 -1.78 -5.98 4.95
CA ALA A 113 -2.42 -7.27 5.19
C ALA A 113 -1.63 -8.33 6.00
N ASN A 114 -0.36 -8.12 6.36
CA ASN A 114 0.48 -9.11 7.07
C ASN A 114 1.58 -8.49 7.97
N GLY A 115 1.37 -7.30 8.54
CA GLY A 115 2.43 -6.61 9.30
C GLY A 115 1.94 -5.72 10.42
N VAL A 116 2.91 -5.08 11.09
CA VAL A 116 2.64 -3.94 11.98
C VAL A 116 2.01 -2.83 11.13
N PRO A 117 0.92 -2.19 11.58
CA PRO A 117 0.31 -1.12 10.82
C PRO A 117 1.31 0.01 10.58
N GLY A 118 1.37 0.48 9.34
CA GLY A 118 2.09 1.68 8.96
C GLY A 118 1.37 2.94 9.42
N GLN A 119 1.89 4.10 9.03
CA GLN A 119 1.32 5.40 9.38
C GLN A 119 1.24 6.31 8.17
N LEU A 120 0.13 7.03 8.07
CA LEU A 120 -0.06 8.14 7.15
C LEU A 120 -0.08 9.40 8.00
N VAL A 121 0.81 10.33 7.70
CA VAL A 121 0.95 11.59 8.42
C VAL A 121 0.69 12.75 7.48
N LEU A 122 -0.30 13.56 7.85
CA LEU A 122 -0.76 14.74 7.11
C LEU A 122 -0.62 15.99 7.97
N ARG A 123 -0.46 17.14 7.33
CA ARG A 123 -0.33 18.44 7.98
C ARG A 123 -1.33 19.43 7.44
N SER A 124 -1.92 20.24 8.32
CA SER A 124 -2.82 21.33 7.97
C SER A 124 -2.47 22.60 8.75
N SER A 125 -2.85 23.76 8.23
CA SER A 125 -2.69 25.06 8.93
C SER A 125 -3.72 25.28 10.03
N THR A 126 -4.86 24.60 9.94
CA THR A 126 -5.97 24.66 10.90
C THR A 126 -6.29 23.26 11.40
N ARG A 127 -6.89 23.16 12.60
CA ARG A 127 -7.36 21.88 13.11
C ARG A 127 -8.37 21.26 12.12
N PRO A 128 -8.16 20.01 11.67
CA PRO A 128 -9.12 19.37 10.78
C PRO A 128 -10.49 19.21 11.42
N ASP A 129 -11.54 19.47 10.65
CA ASP A 129 -12.92 19.28 11.07
C ASP A 129 -13.33 17.79 11.07
N PRO A 130 -14.51 17.42 11.61
CA PRO A 130 -14.94 16.02 11.67
C PRO A 130 -15.06 15.34 10.31
N GLU A 131 -15.42 16.06 9.24
CA GLU A 131 -15.54 15.51 7.90
C GLU A 131 -14.15 15.20 7.32
N GLN A 132 -13.21 16.13 7.47
CA GLN A 132 -11.81 15.92 7.10
C GLN A 132 -11.21 14.74 7.86
N LEU A 133 -11.44 14.63 9.18
CA LEU A 133 -10.96 13.50 9.96
C LEU A 133 -11.55 12.16 9.47
N PHE A 134 -12.82 12.14 9.09
CA PHE A 134 -13.44 10.96 8.48
C PHE A 134 -12.77 10.60 7.16
N VAL A 135 -12.52 11.57 6.28
CA VAL A 135 -11.82 11.34 5.01
C VAL A 135 -10.40 10.82 5.25
N ILE A 136 -9.66 11.40 6.20
CA ILE A 136 -8.29 10.99 6.55
C ILE A 136 -8.28 9.54 7.04
N GLU A 137 -9.20 9.17 7.93
CA GLU A 137 -9.36 7.78 8.39
C GLU A 137 -9.56 6.82 7.21
N ARG A 138 -10.51 7.14 6.32
CA ARG A 138 -10.82 6.30 5.16
C ARG A 138 -9.67 6.23 4.17
N LEU A 139 -8.88 7.29 4.06
CA LEU A 139 -7.67 7.32 3.27
C LEU A 139 -6.61 6.35 3.81
N GLY A 140 -6.44 6.27 5.13
CA GLY A 140 -5.56 5.28 5.77
C GLY A 140 -5.95 3.84 5.43
N ASP A 141 -7.25 3.53 5.56
CA ASP A 141 -7.83 2.22 5.19
C ASP A 141 -7.59 1.90 3.70
N LEU A 142 -7.91 2.86 2.82
CA LEU A 142 -7.75 2.72 1.37
C LEU A 142 -6.28 2.50 0.97
N LEU A 143 -5.38 3.31 1.53
CA LEU A 143 -3.96 3.24 1.24
C LEU A 143 -3.39 1.89 1.69
N GLY A 144 -3.80 1.39 2.86
CA GLY A 144 -3.40 0.08 3.35
C GLY A 144 -3.79 -1.05 2.40
N MET A 145 -5.03 -1.01 1.88
CA MET A 145 -5.53 -1.97 0.89
C MET A 145 -4.77 -1.89 -0.43
N ALA A 146 -4.59 -0.69 -0.98
CA ALA A 146 -3.90 -0.49 -2.25
C ALA A 146 -2.42 -0.92 -2.18
N LEU A 147 -1.72 -0.60 -1.08
CA LEU A 147 -0.35 -1.04 -0.86
C LEU A 147 -0.24 -2.56 -0.72
N ALA A 148 -1.18 -3.20 -0.02
CA ALA A 148 -1.20 -4.65 0.12
C ALA A 148 -1.38 -5.33 -1.26
N ASP A 149 -2.29 -4.84 -2.09
CA ASP A 149 -2.52 -5.37 -3.43
C ASP A 149 -1.31 -5.17 -4.36
N ALA A 150 -0.73 -3.97 -4.35
CA ALA A 150 0.47 -3.65 -5.12
C ALA A 150 1.66 -4.56 -4.73
N GLN A 151 1.89 -4.79 -3.43
CA GLN A 151 2.95 -5.68 -2.96
C GLN A 151 2.70 -7.16 -3.33
N VAL A 152 1.44 -7.60 -3.39
CA VAL A 152 1.10 -8.93 -3.91
C VAL A 152 1.46 -9.01 -5.40
N HIS A 153 1.08 -8.01 -6.19
CA HIS A 153 1.41 -7.95 -7.62
C HIS A 153 2.92 -7.91 -7.88
N GLU A 154 3.68 -7.11 -7.13
CA GLU A 154 5.15 -7.07 -7.23
C GLU A 154 5.77 -8.44 -6.92
N ARG A 155 5.31 -9.13 -5.86
CA ARG A 155 5.79 -10.47 -5.51
C ARG A 155 5.46 -11.49 -6.58
N HIS A 156 4.25 -11.44 -7.15
CA HIS A 156 3.85 -12.33 -8.24
C HIS A 156 4.69 -12.09 -9.50
N ARG A 157 4.93 -10.82 -9.88
CA ARG A 157 5.80 -10.49 -11.01
C ARG A 157 7.23 -10.98 -10.80
N ARG A 158 7.79 -10.78 -9.61
CA ARG A 158 9.13 -11.27 -9.26
C ARG A 158 9.24 -12.79 -9.37
N ARG A 159 8.29 -13.53 -8.77
CA ARG A 159 8.25 -14.99 -8.85
C ARG A 159 8.08 -15.50 -10.28
N ALA A 160 7.24 -14.84 -11.08
CA ALA A 160 7.09 -15.19 -12.49
C ALA A 160 8.42 -15.04 -13.24
N HIS A 161 9.14 -13.93 -13.03
CA HIS A 161 10.47 -13.73 -13.63
C HIS A 161 11.51 -14.77 -13.17
N GLU A 162 11.53 -15.11 -11.88
CA GLU A 162 12.40 -16.17 -11.34
C GLU A 162 12.10 -17.53 -11.99
N LEU A 163 10.82 -17.89 -12.12
CA LEU A 163 10.39 -19.13 -12.77
C LEU A 163 10.78 -19.16 -14.25
N TYR A 164 10.62 -18.06 -14.97
CA TYR A 164 11.05 -17.97 -16.37
C TYR A 164 12.57 -18.10 -16.52
N ALA A 165 13.35 -17.47 -15.64
CA ALA A 165 14.79 -17.57 -15.66
C ALA A 165 15.26 -19.02 -15.41
N ALA A 166 14.72 -19.67 -14.37
CA ALA A 166 15.03 -21.06 -14.03
C ALA A 166 14.66 -22.04 -15.17
N ASN A 167 13.47 -21.88 -15.77
CA ASN A 167 13.03 -22.72 -16.88
C ASN A 167 13.96 -22.57 -18.10
N ASN A 168 14.36 -21.34 -18.44
CA ASN A 168 15.32 -21.09 -19.51
C ASN A 168 16.70 -21.72 -19.24
N GLU A 169 17.18 -21.69 -18.00
CA GLU A 169 18.44 -22.34 -17.61
C GLU A 169 18.35 -23.87 -17.71
N MET A 170 17.24 -24.46 -17.25
CA MET A 170 16.97 -25.89 -17.39
C MET A 170 16.91 -26.32 -18.87
N ALA A 171 16.21 -25.56 -19.71
CA ALA A 171 16.13 -25.84 -21.14
C ALA A 171 17.50 -25.81 -21.83
N ARG A 172 18.35 -24.83 -21.48
CA ARG A 172 19.74 -24.77 -21.98
C ARG A 172 20.56 -25.97 -21.53
N THR A 173 20.41 -26.38 -20.27
CA THR A 173 21.13 -27.53 -19.70
C THR A 173 20.70 -28.83 -20.38
N VAL A 174 19.40 -29.04 -20.57
CA VAL A 174 18.86 -30.21 -21.29
C VAL A 174 19.37 -30.24 -22.74
N ALA A 175 19.34 -29.12 -23.46
CA ALA A 175 19.86 -29.04 -24.82
C ALA A 175 21.36 -29.37 -24.89
N ALA A 176 22.16 -28.90 -23.94
CA ALA A 176 23.59 -29.21 -23.86
C ALA A 176 23.84 -30.70 -23.59
N LEU A 177 23.06 -31.32 -22.70
CA LEU A 177 23.15 -32.75 -22.41
C LEU A 177 22.76 -33.60 -23.63
N GLN A 178 21.65 -33.26 -24.29
CA GLN A 178 21.19 -33.94 -25.52
C GLN A 178 22.24 -33.83 -26.64
N HIS A 179 22.87 -32.67 -26.79
CA HIS A 179 23.95 -32.50 -27.77
C HIS A 179 25.16 -33.39 -27.45
N ARG A 180 25.59 -33.44 -26.19
CA ARG A 180 26.70 -34.30 -25.75
C ARG A 180 26.39 -35.78 -25.97
N GLU A 181 25.16 -36.20 -25.66
CA GLU A 181 24.71 -37.57 -25.87
C GLU A 181 24.71 -37.95 -27.35
N ALA A 182 24.20 -37.08 -28.22
CA ALA A 182 24.23 -37.30 -29.67
C ALA A 182 25.65 -37.46 -30.21
N VAL A 183 26.61 -36.66 -29.72
CA VAL A 183 28.03 -36.79 -30.07
C VAL A 183 28.59 -38.13 -29.61
N LEU A 184 28.30 -38.56 -28.38
CA LEU A 184 28.77 -39.85 -27.85
C LEU A 184 28.20 -41.04 -28.63
N GLN A 185 26.92 -40.98 -29.02
CA GLN A 185 26.28 -42.01 -29.84
C GLN A 185 26.93 -42.12 -31.23
N GLU A 186 27.27 -40.99 -31.85
CA GLU A 186 27.95 -40.98 -33.15
C GLU A 186 29.36 -41.56 -33.06
N PHE A 187 30.12 -41.21 -32.01
CA PHE A 187 31.44 -41.81 -31.76
C PHE A 187 31.35 -43.33 -31.59
N ALA A 188 30.40 -43.82 -30.79
CA ALA A 188 30.19 -45.25 -30.59
C ALA A 188 29.89 -45.98 -31.91
N ARG A 189 29.03 -45.39 -32.76
CA ARG A 189 28.68 -45.95 -34.08
C ARG A 189 29.89 -46.05 -35.01
N LEU A 190 30.74 -45.02 -35.03
CA LEU A 190 31.97 -45.01 -35.85
C LEU A 190 32.98 -46.04 -35.34
N SER A 191 33.12 -46.20 -34.02
CA SER A 191 34.01 -47.22 -33.46
C SER A 191 33.58 -48.65 -33.81
N THR A 192 32.28 -48.96 -33.81
CA THR A 192 31.78 -50.29 -34.17
C THR A 192 31.92 -50.61 -35.66
N THR A 193 31.80 -49.61 -36.54
CA THR A 193 31.99 -49.80 -38.00
C THR A 193 33.47 -49.87 -38.39
N GLY A 194 34.37 -49.25 -37.63
CA GLY A 194 35.82 -49.36 -37.85
C GLY A 194 36.41 -50.73 -37.50
N THR A 195 35.76 -51.49 -36.61
CA THR A 195 36.20 -52.84 -36.20
C THR A 195 35.78 -53.96 -37.15
N GLU A 196 34.97 -53.71 -38.17
CA GLU A 196 34.57 -54.72 -39.18
C GLU A 196 35.46 -54.72 -40.44
N LEU A 197 36.52 -53.90 -40.47
CA LEU A 197 37.42 -53.73 -41.62
C LEU A 197 38.84 -54.34 -41.45
N ASP A 198 39.07 -55.09 -40.36
CA ASP A 198 40.27 -55.94 -40.17
C ASP A 198 39.89 -57.44 -40.23
#